data_AF-A0A2X1RJD2-F1
#
_entry.id   AF-A0A2X1RJD2-F1
#
_cell.length_a   1.000
_cell.length_b   1.000
_cell.length_c   1.000
_cell.angle_alpha   90.00
_cell.angle_beta   90.00
_cell.angle_gamma   90.00
#
_symmetry.space_group_name_H-M   'P 1'
#
loop_
_entity.id
_entity.type
_entity.pdbx_description
1 polymer ?
#
loop_
_entity_poly.entity_id
_entity_poly.type
_entity_poly.pdbx_seq_one_letter_code
_entity_poly.pdbx_strand_id
1 'polypeptide(L)' 'MAFFSGEVAFKLYDTYGFPLDLTADVCRECNITIDEQAFDREMEAQRTRAQAASQFWCGLQQRYSCRWRN' A
#
# COMPACT_ATOMS: atom_id res chain seq x y z
N MET A 1 7.17 -5.89 26.24
CA MET A 1 6.59 -6.42 24.98
C MET A 1 6.84 -5.39 23.91
N ALA A 2 7.63 -5.75 22.89
CA ALA A 2 7.83 -4.89 21.73
C ALA A 2 6.66 -5.12 20.76
N PHE A 3 6.12 -4.04 20.21
CA PHE A 3 5.05 -4.08 19.22
C PHE A 3 5.61 -3.60 17.89
N PHE A 4 5.44 -4.39 16.83
CA PHE A 4 5.85 -4.00 15.49
C PHE A 4 4.71 -3.21 14.85
N SER A 5 4.97 -1.97 14.45
CA SER A 5 3.97 -1.15 13.78
C SER A 5 3.60 -1.77 12.44
N GLY A 6 2.30 -1.97 12.22
CA GLY A 6 1.76 -2.46 10.95
C GLY A 6 2.15 -1.58 9.75
N GLU A 7 2.40 -0.28 9.95
CA GLU A 7 2.91 0.62 8.91
C GLU A 7 4.31 0.21 8.39
N VAL A 8 5.18 -0.27 9.30
CA VAL A 8 6.54 -0.69 8.95
C VAL A 8 6.51 -2.05 8.27
N ALA A 9 5.67 -2.97 8.74
CA ALA A 9 5.40 -4.24 8.08
C ALA A 9 4.84 -4.02 6.67
N PHE A 10 3.94 -3.05 6.52
CA PHE A 10 3.35 -2.68 5.25
C PHE A 10 4.39 -2.15 4.26
N LYS A 11 5.29 -1.26 4.68
CA LYS A 11 6.40 -0.81 3.82
C LYS A 11 7.34 -1.94 3.42
N LEU A 12 7.63 -2.86 4.33
CA LEU A 12 8.44 -4.04 4.03
C LEU A 12 7.78 -4.91 2.96
N TYR A 13 6.46 -5.10 3.07
CA TYR A 13 5.65 -5.83 2.10
C TYR A 13 5.57 -5.09 0.74
N ASP A 14 5.20 -3.81 0.73
CA ASP A 14 4.94 -3.02 -0.48
C ASP A 14 6.21 -2.66 -1.25
N THR A 15 7.30 -2.29 -0.56
CA THR A 15 8.55 -1.86 -1.21
C THR A 15 9.45 -3.02 -1.61
N TYR A 16 9.50 -4.07 -0.79
CA TYR A 16 10.43 -5.20 -1.02
C TYR A 16 9.73 -6.45 -1.53
N GLY A 17 8.39 -6.51 -1.53
CA GLY A 17 7.63 -7.65 -2.03
C GLY A 17 7.78 -8.91 -1.18
N PHE A 18 8.26 -8.79 0.07
CA PHE A 18 8.40 -9.94 0.94
C PHE A 18 7.04 -10.35 1.51
N PRO A 19 6.70 -11.65 1.48
CA PRO A 19 5.45 -12.14 2.03
C PRO A 19 5.35 -11.85 3.53
N LEU A 20 4.12 -11.65 4.01
CA LEU A 20 3.83 -11.40 5.42
C LEU A 20 4.36 -12.53 6.32
N ASP A 21 4.40 -13.77 5.80
CA ASP A 21 4.97 -14.94 6.47
C ASP A 21 6.43 -14.72 6.94
N LEU A 22 7.29 -14.17 6.09
CA LEU A 22 8.69 -13.90 6.46
C LEU A 22 8.80 -12.82 7.55
N THR A 23 7.93 -11.82 7.49
CA THR A 23 7.88 -10.76 8.51
C THR A 23 7.37 -11.32 9.84
N ALA A 24 6.40 -12.24 9.79
CA ALA A 24 5.86 -12.95 10.95
C ALA A 24 6.88 -13.89 11.60
N ASP A 25 7.70 -14.58 10.80
CA ASP A 25 8.78 -15.45 11.30
C ASP A 25 9.86 -14.64 12.04
N VAL A 26 10.32 -13.54 11.45
CA VAL A 26 11.31 -12.64 12.10
C VAL A 26 10.73 -12.02 13.38
N CYS A 27 9.45 -11.64 13.38
CA CYS A 27 8.78 -11.10 14.56
C CYS A 27 8.63 -12.16 15.66
N ARG A 28 8.33 -13.42 15.31
CA ARG A 28 8.32 -14.54 16.26
C ARG A 28 9.68 -14.75 16.91
N GLU A 29 10.76 -14.76 16.13
CA GLU A 29 12.12 -14.91 16.64
C GLU A 29 12.52 -13.76 17.58
N CYS A 30 12.05 -12.55 17.29
CA CYS A 30 12.34 -11.37 18.09
C CYS A 30 11.39 -11.18 19.29
N ASN A 31 10.45 -12.09 19.55
CA ASN A 31 9.37 -11.92 20.55
C ASN A 31 8.58 -10.61 20.38
N ILE A 32 8.34 -10.20 19.14
CA ILE A 32 7.60 -8.99 18.77
C ILE A 32 6.23 -9.39 18.23
N THR A 33 5.18 -8.71 18.67
CA THR A 33 3.82 -8.90 18.14
C THR A 33 3.57 -7.88 17.02
N ILE A 34 3.07 -8.34 15.87
CA ILE A 34 2.71 -7.47 14.76
C ILE A 34 1.30 -6.91 15.00
N ASP A 35 1.12 -5.61 14.77
CA ASP A 35 -0.20 -4.99 14.72
C ASP A 35 -0.87 -5.26 13.36
N GLU A 36 -1.57 -6.38 13.26
CA GLU A 36 -2.34 -6.75 12.06
C GLU A 36 -3.44 -5.72 11.75
N GLN A 37 -4.03 -5.09 12.78
CA GLN A 37 -5.08 -4.07 12.57
C GLN A 37 -4.51 -2.80 11.94
N ALA A 38 -3.32 -2.38 12.36
CA ALA A 38 -2.63 -1.26 11.75
C ALA A 38 -2.23 -1.57 10.29
N PHE A 39 -1.80 -2.80 10.01
CA PHE A 39 -1.48 -3.24 8.65
C PHE A 39 -2.71 -3.18 7.71
N ASP A 40 -3.86 -3.69 8.16
CA ASP A 40 -5.10 -3.69 7.38
C ASP A 40 -5.56 -2.25 7.05
N ARG A 41 -5.51 -1.35 8.04
CA ARG A 41 -5.81 0.08 7.86
C ARG A 41 -4.93 0.76 6.81
N GLU A 42 -3.63 0.47 6.82
CA GLU A 42 -2.71 1.02 5.83
C GLU A 42 -2.98 0.46 4.42
N MET A 43 -3.35 -0.82 4.33
CA MET A 43 -3.73 -1.45 3.06
C MET A 43 -5.00 -0.79 2.47
N GLU A 44 -6.03 -0.55 3.29
CA GLU A 44 -7.24 0.16 2.88
C GLU A 44 -6.97 1.61 2.47
N ALA A 45 -6.10 2.31 3.21
CA ALA A 45 -5.69 3.68 2.90
C ALA A 45 -4.95 3.77 1.56
N GLN A 46 -4.04 2.84 1.28
CA GLN A 46 -3.34 2.76 -0.01
C GLN A 46 -4.34 2.48 -1.14
N ARG A 47 -5.26 1.53 -0.96
CA ARG A 47 -6.30 1.20 -1.95
C ARG A 47 -7.16 2.41 -2.29
N THR A 48 -7.56 3.18 -1.28
CA THR A 48 -8.34 4.41 -1.44
C THR A 48 -7.55 5.48 -2.22
N ARG A 49 -6.27 5.67 -1.89
CA ARG A 49 -5.37 6.59 -2.62
C ARG A 49 -5.18 6.17 -4.08
N ALA A 50 -4.98 4.88 -4.36
CA ALA A 50 -4.84 4.35 -5.70
C ALA A 50 -6.11 4.55 -6.54
N GLN A 51 -7.28 4.35 -5.94
CA GLN A 51 -8.57 4.64 -6.59
C GLN A 51 -8.73 6.13 -6.91
N ALA A 52 -8.38 7.03 -5.99
CA ALA A 52 -8.43 8.47 -6.22
C ALA A 52 -7.48 8.92 -7.35
N ALA A 53 -6.26 8.36 -7.38
CA ALA A 53 -5.28 8.65 -8.43
C ALA A 53 -5.75 8.14 -9.81
N SER A 54 -6.37 6.96 -9.89
CA SER A 54 -6.90 6.40 -11.14
C SER A 54 -8.00 7.27 -11.76
N GLN A 55 -8.88 7.84 -10.94
CA GLN A 55 -9.94 8.75 -11.41
C GLN A 55 -9.37 10.07 -11.97
N PHE A 56 -8.24 10.55 -11.46
CA PHE A 56 -7.62 11.78 -11.92
C PHE A 56 -7.09 11.70 -13.36
N TRP A 57 -6.50 10.56 -13.75
CA TRP A 57 -5.94 10.37 -15.09
C TRP A 57 -7.01 10.24 -16.20
N CYS A 58 -8.20 9.75 -15.87
CA CYS A 58 -9.29 9.58 -16.84
C CYS A 58 -9.84 10.94 -17.35
N GLY A 59 -9.78 12.00 -16.53
CA GLY A 59 -10.23 13.35 -16.93
C GLY A 59 -9.27 14.11 -17.85
N LEU A 60 -7.97 13.80 -17.80
CA LEU A 60 -6.95 14.51 -18.59
C LEU A 60 -6.83 14.00 -20.04
N GLN A 61 -7.29 12.79 -20.31
CA GLN A 61 -7.25 12.19 -21.65
C GLN A 61 -8.28 12.81 -22.62
N GLN A 62 -9.39 13.37 -22.13
CA GLN A 62 -10.48 13.86 -22.99
C GLN A 62 -10.17 15.18 -23.73
N ARG A 63 -9.08 15.87 -23.41
CA ARG A 63 -8.81 17.23 -23.95
C ARG A 63 -7.82 17.26 -25.12
N TYR A 64 -7.08 16.19 -25.39
CA TYR A 64 -6.03 16.18 -26.41
C TYR A 64 -6.39 15.50 -27.75
N SER A 65 -7.53 14.80 -27.86
CA SER A 65 -7.88 14.13 -29.13
C SER A 65 -8.69 14.97 -30.14
N CYS A 66 -9.20 16.15 -29.75
CA CYS A 66 -10.07 16.96 -30.62
C CYS A 66 -9.34 18.07 -31.43
N ARG A 67 -8.00 18.16 -31.37
CA ARG A 67 -7.21 19.21 -32.08
C ARG A 67 -6.35 18.66 -33.21
N TRP A 68 -6.89 17.78 -34.05
CA TRP A 68 -6.23 17.33 -35.30
C TRP A 68 -7.16 17.25 -36.51
N ARG A 69 -8.29 17.97 -36.48
CA ARG A 69 -9.24 18.04 -37.60
C ARG A 69 -9.60 19.50 -37.91
N ASN A 70 -8.67 20.24 -38.52
CA ASN A 70 -8.97 21.27 -39.51
C ASN A 70 -7.70 21.59 -40.31
#